data_AF-R5NKU9-F1
#
_entry.id   AF-R5NKU9-F1
#
_cell.length_a   1.000
_cell.length_b   1.000
_cell.length_c   1.000
_cell.angle_alpha   90.00
_cell.angle_beta   90.00
_cell.angle_gamma   90.00
#
_symmetry.space_group_name_H-M   'P 1'
#
loop_
_entity.id
_entity.type
_entity.pdbx_description
1 polymer ?
#
loop_
_entity_poly.entity_id
_entity_poly.type
_entity_poly.pdbx_seq_one_letter_code
_entity_poly.pdbx_strand_id
1 'polypeptide(L)'
;MAARPDLSREIDSKTFRNFYYLKEELVVFCRENGLSSSGSKIELTDRIAHFLDTGEVKTVKRKVVLRKNANVGNVTIDTKIEENFVCSEKHRAFFKKQLQGHNRYEKSDLIALD
;
A
#
# COMPACT_ATOMS: atom_id res chain seq x y z
N MET A 1 -20.43 13.29 -18.47
CA MET A 1 -19.35 12.64 -17.70
C MET A 1 -18.08 12.78 -18.52
N ALA A 2 -17.04 13.44 -18.00
CA ALA A 2 -15.77 13.52 -18.72
C ALA A 2 -15.19 12.11 -18.86
N ALA A 3 -14.81 11.73 -20.08
CA ALA A 3 -14.13 10.46 -20.31
C ALA A 3 -12.80 10.48 -19.53
N ARG A 4 -12.48 9.34 -18.91
CA ARG A 4 -11.20 9.15 -18.22
C ARG A 4 -10.08 9.28 -19.26
N PRO A 5 -9.14 10.23 -19.11
CA PRO A 5 -8.03 10.38 -20.04
C PRO A 5 -7.02 9.25 -19.86
N ASP A 6 -6.38 8.84 -20.95
CA ASP A 6 -5.29 7.88 -20.92
C ASP A 6 -4.06 8.49 -20.26
N LEU A 7 -3.32 7.67 -19.50
CA LEU A 7 -2.12 8.11 -18.80
C LEU A 7 -0.96 8.27 -19.80
N SER A 8 -0.84 9.44 -20.41
CA SER A 8 0.19 9.79 -21.38
C SER A 8 1.01 11.01 -20.96
N ARG A 9 2.08 11.31 -21.70
CA ARG A 9 2.93 12.50 -21.49
C ARG A 9 2.22 13.81 -21.79
N GLU A 10 1.10 13.76 -22.50
CA GLU A 10 0.38 14.94 -22.97
C GLU A 10 -0.65 15.45 -21.94
N ILE A 11 -0.88 14.70 -20.87
CA ILE A 11 -1.84 15.10 -19.84
C ILE A 11 -1.21 16.09 -18.87
N ASP A 12 -1.98 17.11 -18.48
CA ASP A 12 -1.55 18.04 -17.44
C ASP A 12 -1.57 17.39 -16.05
N SER A 13 -0.62 17.77 -15.20
CA SER A 13 -0.48 17.27 -13.83
C SER A 13 -1.75 17.46 -12.98
N LYS A 14 -2.47 18.59 -13.16
CA LYS A 14 -3.73 18.83 -12.44
C LYS A 14 -4.83 17.89 -12.93
N THR A 15 -4.90 17.69 -14.25
CA THR A 15 -5.85 16.75 -14.84
C THR A 15 -5.57 15.34 -14.35
N PHE A 16 -4.31 14.92 -14.34
CA PHE A 16 -3.88 13.63 -13.80
C PHE A 16 -4.35 13.40 -12.35
N ARG A 17 -4.16 14.39 -11.46
CA ARG A 17 -4.56 14.29 -10.04
C ARG A 17 -6.07 14.20 -9.82
N ASN A 18 -6.88 14.64 -10.79
CA ASN A 18 -8.34 14.62 -10.70
C ASN A 18 -8.95 13.25 -11.05
N PHE A 19 -8.17 12.32 -11.62
CA PHE A 19 -8.64 10.99 -11.98
C PHE A 19 -8.00 9.89 -11.15
N TYR A 20 -8.74 8.80 -10.96
CA TYR A 20 -8.22 7.60 -10.31
C TYR A 20 -7.49 6.70 -11.32
N TYR A 21 -6.26 6.30 -10.98
CA TYR A 21 -5.49 5.31 -11.74
C TYR A 21 -5.13 4.13 -10.87
N LEU A 22 -5.15 2.92 -11.45
CA LEU A 22 -4.65 1.72 -10.83
C LEU A 22 -3.13 1.78 -10.71
N LYS A 23 -2.60 1.09 -9.70
CA LYS A 23 -1.15 1.07 -9.45
C LYS A 23 -0.39 0.49 -10.64
N GLU A 24 -0.98 -0.49 -11.33
CA GLU A 24 -0.41 -1.11 -12.52
C GLU A 24 -0.20 -0.10 -13.64
N GLU A 25 -1.21 0.74 -13.91
CA GLU A 25 -1.13 1.80 -14.92
C GLU A 25 -0.02 2.80 -14.57
N LEU A 26 0.07 3.22 -13.30
CA LEU A 26 1.15 4.10 -12.82
C LEU A 26 2.54 3.45 -13.00
N VAL A 27 2.65 2.15 -12.76
CA VAL A 27 3.91 1.41 -12.89
C VAL A 27 4.32 1.26 -14.36
N VAL A 28 3.37 0.97 -15.26
CA VAL A 28 3.61 0.90 -16.71
C VAL A 28 4.13 2.24 -17.21
N PHE A 29 3.42 3.33 -16.90
CA PHE A 29 3.87 4.68 -17.25
C PHE A 29 5.26 4.99 -16.70
N CYS A 30 5.53 4.64 -15.44
CA CYS A 30 6.87 4.85 -14.87
C CYS A 30 7.96 4.11 -15.68
N ARG A 31 7.72 2.87 -16.09
CA ARG A 31 8.71 2.07 -16.85
C ARG A 31 8.97 2.64 -18.23
N GLU A 32 7.92 3.04 -18.95
CA GLU A 32 8.03 3.65 -20.27
C GLU A 32 8.77 5.00 -20.25
N ASN A 33 8.68 5.71 -19.12
CA ASN A 33 9.31 7.02 -18.93
C ASN A 33 10.65 6.98 -18.19
N GLY A 34 11.18 5.80 -17.87
CA GLY A 34 12.42 5.65 -17.12
C GLY A 34 12.34 6.13 -15.67
N LEU A 35 11.13 6.31 -15.13
CA LEU A 35 10.89 6.64 -13.73
C LEU A 35 11.01 5.38 -12.85
N SER A 36 11.42 5.56 -11.61
CA SER A 36 11.39 4.47 -10.64
C SER A 36 9.94 4.02 -10.41
N SER A 37 9.67 2.71 -10.58
CA SER A 37 8.37 2.11 -10.27
C SER A 37 8.25 1.66 -8.80
N SER A 38 9.21 2.03 -7.95
CA SER A 38 9.22 1.70 -6.53
C SER A 38 8.44 2.72 -5.71
N GLY A 39 7.72 2.24 -4.69
CA GLY A 39 7.03 3.08 -3.72
C GLY A 39 5.56 2.75 -3.52
N SER A 40 4.94 3.53 -2.64
CA SER A 40 3.50 3.55 -2.43
C SER A 40 2.79 4.15 -3.66
N LYS A 41 1.48 3.97 -3.76
CA LYS A 41 0.68 4.55 -4.85
C LYS A 41 0.80 6.08 -4.87
N ILE A 42 0.78 6.70 -3.69
CA ILE A 42 0.92 8.15 -3.51
C ILE A 42 2.28 8.62 -4.03
N GLU A 43 3.36 7.93 -3.66
CA GLU A 43 4.71 8.26 -4.13
C GLU A 43 4.86 8.13 -5.65
N LEU A 44 4.18 7.17 -6.27
CA LEU A 44 4.16 7.03 -7.73
C LEU A 44 3.38 8.19 -8.38
N THR A 45 2.20 8.53 -7.84
CA THR A 45 1.38 9.64 -8.32
C THR A 45 2.13 10.97 -8.23
N ASP A 46 2.77 11.28 -7.10
CA ASP A 46 3.52 12.54 -6.96
C ASP A 46 4.72 12.61 -7.91
N ARG A 47 5.40 11.48 -8.14
CA ARG A 47 6.52 11.39 -9.08
C ARG A 47 6.07 11.60 -10.52
N ILE A 48 4.94 11.01 -10.90
CA ILE A 48 4.37 11.18 -12.24
C ILE A 48 3.89 12.62 -12.44
N ALA A 49 3.18 13.19 -11.47
CA ALA A 49 2.76 14.59 -11.50
C ALA A 49 3.96 15.54 -11.72
N HIS A 50 5.03 15.35 -10.95
CA HIS A 50 6.25 16.13 -11.12
C HIS A 50 6.90 15.93 -12.49
N PHE A 51 6.92 14.71 -13.01
CA PHE A 51 7.45 14.42 -14.34
C PHE A 51 6.63 15.09 -15.45
N LEU A 52 5.31 15.16 -15.30
CA LEU A 52 4.43 15.88 -16.24
C LEU A 52 4.67 17.40 -16.17
N ASP A 53 4.91 17.94 -14.98
CA ASP A 53 5.16 19.39 -14.78
C ASP A 53 6.56 19.84 -15.26
N THR A 54 7.60 19.05 -14.99
CA THR A 54 9.00 19.48 -15.21
C THR A 54 9.74 18.70 -16.29
N GLY A 55 9.22 17.53 -16.71
CA GLY A 55 9.92 16.60 -17.61
C GLY A 55 11.12 15.88 -16.98
N GLU A 56 11.42 16.11 -15.70
CA GLU A 56 12.62 15.59 -15.06
C GLU A 56 12.40 14.25 -14.36
N VAL A 57 13.35 13.32 -14.55
CA VAL A 57 13.37 12.04 -13.86
C VAL A 57 14.09 12.18 -12.52
N LYS A 58 13.32 12.25 -11.42
CA LYS A 58 13.89 12.24 -10.06
C LYS A 58 14.43 10.85 -9.71
N THR A 59 15.74 10.75 -9.52
CA THR A 59 16.38 9.53 -9.02
C THR A 59 16.00 9.29 -7.56
N VAL A 60 15.34 8.17 -7.28
CA VAL A 60 14.94 7.82 -5.91
C VAL A 60 16.07 7.03 -5.25
N LYS A 61 16.67 7.59 -4.19
CA LYS A 61 17.59 6.82 -3.34
C LYS A 61 16.78 5.80 -2.54
N ARG A 62 17.12 4.52 -2.64
CA ARG A 62 16.50 3.48 -1.81
C ARG A 62 16.87 3.74 -0.36
N LYS A 63 15.88 4.10 0.47
CA LYS A 63 16.08 4.16 1.92
C LYS A 63 16.33 2.73 2.41
N VAL A 64 17.53 2.47 2.91
CA VAL A 64 17.83 1.23 3.64
C VAL A 64 17.15 1.37 5.00
N VAL A 65 15.94 0.84 5.13
CA VAL A 65 15.26 0.78 6.42
C VAL A 65 15.84 -0.43 7.16
N LEU A 66 16.66 -0.16 8.19
CA LEU A 66 17.06 -1.18 9.15
C LEU A 66 15.80 -1.61 9.91
N ARG A 67 15.30 -2.81 9.62
CA ARG A 67 14.15 -3.36 10.35
C ARG A 67 14.61 -3.73 11.75
N LYS A 68 14.21 -2.93 12.74
CA LYS A 68 14.28 -3.34 14.15
C LYS A 68 13.21 -4.40 14.34
N ASN A 69 13.61 -5.67 14.42
CA ASN A 69 12.68 -6.73 14.77
C ASN A 69 12.32 -6.55 16.26
N ALA A 70 11.04 -6.33 16.56
CA ALA A 70 10.56 -6.53 17.91
C ALA A 70 10.79 -8.00 18.26
N ASN A 71 11.67 -8.26 19.24
CA ASN A 71 11.77 -9.60 19.81
C ASN A 71 10.53 -9.82 20.67
N VAL A 72 9.46 -10.25 20.00
CA VAL A 72 8.21 -10.58 20.65
C VAL A 72 8.46 -11.85 21.46
N GLY A 73 8.25 -11.79 22.78
CA GLY A 73 8.29 -12.94 23.66
C GLY A 73 7.13 -13.91 23.40
N ASN A 74 6.69 -14.62 24.44
CA ASN A 74 5.45 -15.39 24.35
C ASN A 74 4.25 -14.44 24.51
N VAL A 75 3.41 -14.36 23.49
CA VAL A 75 2.18 -13.55 23.50
C VAL A 75 1.10 -14.30 24.28
N THR A 76 0.48 -13.62 25.25
CA THR A 76 -0.68 -14.08 26.01
C THR A 76 -1.83 -13.08 25.84
N ILE A 77 -3.04 -13.45 26.29
CA ILE A 77 -4.24 -12.59 26.21
C ILE A 77 -4.03 -11.27 26.96
N ASP A 78 -3.30 -11.30 28.07
CA ASP A 78 -3.04 -10.12 28.92
C ASP A 78 -1.77 -9.35 28.53
N THR A 79 -1.07 -9.79 27.47
CA THR A 79 0.14 -9.12 27.00
C THR A 79 -0.22 -7.77 26.36
N LYS A 80 0.40 -6.68 26.84
CA LYS A 80 0.27 -5.36 26.21
C LYS A 80 0.85 -5.40 24.79
N ILE A 81 0.13 -4.81 23.83
CA ILE A 81 0.58 -4.70 22.43
C ILE A 81 1.92 -3.95 22.37
N GLU A 82 2.88 -4.48 21.60
CA GLU A 82 4.21 -3.89 21.51
C GLU A 82 4.22 -2.59 20.70
N GLU A 83 5.13 -1.68 21.03
CA GLU A 83 5.30 -0.40 20.32
C GLU A 83 5.61 -0.57 18.83
N ASN A 84 6.31 -1.66 18.45
CA ASN A 84 6.67 -1.99 17.07
C ASN A 84 5.95 -3.26 16.62
N PHE A 85 4.62 -3.30 16.84
CA PHE A 85 3.78 -4.44 16.50
C PHE A 85 3.97 -4.85 15.03
N VAL A 86 4.17 -6.16 14.83
CA VAL A 86 4.29 -6.79 13.51
C VAL A 86 3.56 -8.11 13.51
N CYS A 87 2.88 -8.44 12.41
CA CYS A 87 2.20 -9.74 12.22
C CYS A 87 3.21 -10.88 11.99
N SER A 88 4.01 -11.18 13.03
CA SER A 88 5.00 -12.24 13.02
C SER A 88 4.36 -13.62 13.12
N GLU A 89 5.16 -14.66 12.88
CA GLU A 89 4.72 -16.04 13.04
C GLU A 89 4.28 -16.36 14.48
N LYS A 90 4.87 -15.71 15.49
CA LYS A 90 4.48 -15.85 16.91
C LYS A 90 3.06 -15.33 17.14
N HIS A 91 2.75 -14.14 16.62
CA HIS A 91 1.39 -13.59 16.66
C HIS A 91 0.41 -14.52 15.94
N ARG A 92 0.76 -14.97 14.74
CA ARG A 92 -0.08 -15.91 13.98
C ARG A 92 -0.33 -17.21 14.75
N ALA A 93 0.68 -17.77 15.41
CA ALA A 93 0.55 -18.98 16.22
C ALA A 93 -0.34 -18.77 17.45
N PHE A 94 -0.21 -17.63 18.14
CA PHE A 94 -1.07 -17.25 19.26
C PHE A 94 -2.54 -17.12 18.81
N PHE A 95 -2.81 -16.29 17.79
CA PHE A 95 -4.18 -16.07 17.32
C PHE A 95 -4.81 -17.34 16.75
N LYS A 96 -4.06 -18.19 16.05
CA LYS A 96 -4.58 -19.49 15.59
C LYS A 96 -5.01 -20.43 16.72
N LYS A 97 -4.38 -20.35 17.90
CA LYS A 97 -4.78 -21.15 19.06
C LYS A 97 -6.04 -20.58 19.73
N GLN A 98 -6.20 -19.25 19.70
CA GLN A 98 -7.34 -18.57 20.33
C GLN A 98 -8.58 -18.55 19.43
N LEU A 99 -8.40 -18.45 18.12
CA LEU A 99 -9.48 -18.51 17.15
C LEU A 99 -9.87 -19.98 16.93
N GLN A 100 -11.02 -20.36 17.44
CA GLN A 100 -11.65 -21.64 17.10
C GLN A 100 -12.36 -21.49 15.75
N GLY A 101 -12.01 -22.33 14.78
CA GLY A 101 -12.63 -22.34 13.46
C GLY A 101 -11.85 -21.57 12.38
N HIS A 102 -12.01 -22.02 11.13
CA HIS A 102 -11.35 -21.47 9.95
C HIS A 102 -12.08 -20.22 9.47
N ASN A 103 -11.84 -19.02 10.05
CA ASN A 103 -12.34 -17.72 9.56
C ASN A 103 -13.69 -17.80 8.84
N ARG A 104 -14.63 -18.55 9.43
CA ARG A 104 -15.91 -18.86 8.82
C ARG A 104 -16.88 -17.95 9.52
N TYR A 105 -17.29 -16.91 8.80
CA TYR A 105 -18.39 -16.09 9.25
C TYR A 105 -19.62 -17.01 9.27
N GLU A 106 -20.17 -17.21 10.46
CA GLU A 106 -21.47 -17.84 10.58
C GLU A 106 -22.53 -16.86 10.05
N LYS A 107 -23.69 -17.37 9.64
CA LYS A 107 -24.77 -16.48 9.15
C LYS A 107 -25.17 -15.42 10.18
N SER A 108 -24.98 -15.72 11.46
CA SER A 108 -25.16 -14.78 12.58
C SER A 108 -24.18 -13.61 12.58
N ASP A 109 -22.98 -13.78 12.01
CA ASP A 109 -21.94 -12.74 11.96
C ASP A 109 -22.17 -11.75 10.81
N LEU A 110 -23.09 -12.06 9.90
CA LEU A 110 -23.44 -11.27 8.71
C LEU A 110 -24.68 -10.39 8.92
N ILE A 111 -25.11 -10.18 10.17
CA ILE A 111 -26.21 -9.27 10.49
C ILE A 111 -25.66 -7.83 10.40
N ALA A 112 -25.44 -7.36 9.18
CA ALA A 112 -25.26 -5.96 8.91
C ALA A 112 -26.64 -5.31 8.85
N LEU A 113 -27.04 -4.69 9.96
CA LEU A 113 -28.04 -3.61 10.08
C LEU A 113 -29.35 -3.83 9.30
N ASP A 114 -30.41 -4.26 10.01
CA ASP A 114 -31.79 -3.94 9.62
C ASP A 114 -32.02 -2.41 9.67
#